data_AF-A0A9W4X1E1-F1
#
_entry.id   AF-A0A9W4X1E1-F1
#
_cell.length_a   1.000
_cell.length_b   1.000
_cell.length_c   1.000
_cell.angle_alpha   90.00
_cell.angle_beta   90.00
_cell.angle_gamma   90.00
#
_symmetry.space_group_name_H-M   'P 1'
#
loop_
_entity.id
_entity.type
_entity.pdbx_description
1 polymer ?
#
loop_
_entity_poly.entity_id
_entity_poly.type
_entity_poly.pdbx_seq_one_letter_code
_entity_poly.pdbx_strand_id
1 'polypeptide(L)'
;AGLIGERNSEKLQFTTEPEAAAIHCRDSLGEHNLTCGTTFMIVDCGGGTVDLTTRKVLPGNKLGEVTERAGDFCGSSFVDGEFIKHLRRELGNEAIDLLRDNFYGQMQYLVQSFCQNAKIPFTGDDRDFYYEINLEE
;
A
#
# COMPACT_ATOMS: atom_id res chain seq x y z
N ALA A 1 22.19 -10.40 5.61
CA ALA A 1 21.08 -11.14 6.24
C ALA A 1 21.40 -12.61 6.55
N GLY A 2 22.43 -13.24 5.96
CA GLY A 2 22.84 -14.61 6.34
C GLY A 2 21.81 -15.71 6.05
N LEU A 3 20.89 -15.47 5.10
CA LEU A 3 19.74 -16.35 4.83
C LEU A 3 20.12 -17.65 4.10
N ILE A 4 21.25 -17.67 3.38
CA ILE A 4 21.78 -18.87 2.72
C ILE A 4 23.30 -18.94 2.90
N GLY A 5 23.82 -20.17 3.01
CA GLY A 5 25.26 -20.44 3.18
C GLY A 5 26.04 -20.54 1.87
N GLU A 6 25.34 -20.66 0.73
CA GLU A 6 25.93 -20.78 -0.60
C GLU A 6 25.17 -19.92 -1.59
N ARG A 7 25.87 -19.32 -2.56
CA ARG A 7 25.28 -18.38 -3.54
C ARG A 7 24.18 -19.01 -4.40
N ASN A 8 24.28 -20.31 -4.71
CA ASN A 8 23.38 -21.01 -5.63
C ASN A 8 22.41 -21.95 -4.88
N SER A 9 22.07 -21.65 -3.63
CA SER A 9 21.17 -22.48 -2.84
C SER A 9 19.72 -22.37 -3.34
N GLU A 10 19.08 -23.51 -3.61
CA GLU A 10 17.64 -23.58 -3.96
C GLU A 10 16.71 -23.27 -2.78
N LYS A 11 17.26 -23.10 -1.58
CA LYS A 11 16.50 -22.82 -0.34
C LYS A 11 16.00 -21.37 -0.24
N LEU A 12 16.40 -20.50 -1.18
CA LEU A 12 15.93 -19.12 -1.26
C LEU A 12 15.39 -18.86 -2.66
N GLN A 13 14.14 -18.43 -2.73
CA GLN A 13 13.46 -18.07 -3.97
C GLN A 13 12.93 -16.65 -3.85
N PHE A 14 13.02 -15.90 -4.94
CA PHE A 14 12.38 -14.60 -5.08
C PHE A 14 11.11 -14.77 -5.90
N THR A 15 10.08 -14.03 -5.51
CA THR A 15 8.83 -13.95 -6.26
C THR A 15 8.35 -12.51 -6.23
N THR A 16 7.43 -12.16 -7.12
CA THR A 16 6.79 -10.84 -7.11
C THR A 16 5.69 -10.80 -6.06
N GLU A 17 5.44 -9.66 -5.42
CA GLU A 17 4.32 -9.45 -4.48
C GLU A 17 2.98 -10.00 -4.99
N PRO A 18 2.51 -9.71 -6.23
CA PRO A 18 1.24 -10.25 -6.73
C PRO A 18 1.25 -11.78 -6.92
N GLU A 19 2.42 -12.41 -7.06
CA GLU A 19 2.52 -13.87 -7.12
C GLU A 19 2.47 -14.47 -5.71
N ALA A 20 3.18 -13.87 -4.75
CA ALA A 20 3.08 -14.26 -3.34
C ALA A 20 1.64 -14.15 -2.83
N ALA A 21 0.97 -13.03 -3.13
CA ALA A 21 -0.43 -12.80 -2.77
C ALA A 21 -1.34 -13.85 -3.41
N ALA A 22 -1.13 -14.22 -4.68
CA ALA A 22 -1.96 -15.21 -5.36
C ALA A 22 -1.80 -16.62 -4.78
N ILE A 23 -0.57 -17.02 -4.46
CA ILE A 23 -0.28 -18.30 -3.79
C ILE A 23 -0.96 -18.32 -2.42
N HIS A 24 -0.83 -17.24 -1.64
CA HIS A 24 -1.49 -17.13 -0.35
C HIS A 24 -3.01 -17.20 -0.47
N CYS A 25 -3.61 -16.47 -1.42
CA CYS A 25 -5.05 -16.53 -1.68
C CYS A 25 -5.51 -17.95 -1.99
N ARG A 26 -4.79 -18.68 -2.84
CA ARG A 26 -5.11 -20.06 -3.19
C ARG A 26 -5.02 -21.00 -1.98
N ASP A 27 -3.99 -20.86 -1.15
CA ASP A 27 -3.68 -21.80 -0.07
C ASP A 27 -4.43 -21.50 1.24
N SER A 28 -4.73 -20.23 1.50
CA SER A 28 -5.33 -19.75 2.76
C SER A 28 -6.81 -19.39 2.64
N LEU A 29 -7.32 -19.01 1.46
CA LEU A 29 -8.75 -18.69 1.27
C LEU A 29 -9.60 -19.94 0.97
N GLY A 30 -9.33 -21.04 1.68
CA GLY A 30 -10.19 -22.24 1.65
C GLY A 30 -11.66 -21.91 1.96
N GLU A 31 -11.92 -20.81 2.67
CA GLU A 31 -13.24 -20.27 3.00
C GLU A 31 -14.01 -19.71 1.78
N HIS A 32 -13.32 -19.37 0.69
CA HIS A 32 -13.94 -18.82 -0.53
C HIS A 32 -14.12 -19.86 -1.65
N ASN A 33 -13.86 -21.15 -1.39
CA ASN A 33 -14.01 -22.24 -2.37
C ASN A 33 -13.45 -21.88 -3.76
N LEU A 34 -12.18 -21.44 -3.81
CA LEU A 34 -11.48 -21.15 -5.07
C LEU A 34 -11.22 -22.45 -5.84
N THR A 35 -12.24 -22.96 -6.52
CA THR A 35 -12.20 -24.20 -7.29
C THR A 35 -11.61 -24.00 -8.68
N CYS A 36 -11.23 -25.10 -9.33
CA CYS A 36 -10.83 -25.06 -10.74
C CYS A 36 -11.86 -24.33 -11.61
N GLY A 37 -11.40 -23.36 -12.40
CA GLY A 37 -12.25 -22.49 -13.21
C GLY A 37 -12.53 -21.13 -12.59
N THR A 38 -12.39 -20.98 -11.26
CA THR A 38 -12.59 -19.70 -10.57
C THR A 38 -11.55 -18.69 -11.02
N THR A 39 -12.02 -17.46 -11.29
CA THR A 39 -11.19 -16.30 -11.58
C THR A 39 -11.36 -15.30 -10.45
N PHE A 40 -10.24 -14.75 -9.98
CA PHE A 40 -10.20 -13.74 -8.93
C PHE A 40 -9.20 -12.65 -9.29
N MET A 41 -9.42 -11.45 -8.77
CA MET A 41 -8.52 -10.32 -8.93
C MET A 41 -7.90 -10.00 -7.58
N ILE A 42 -6.60 -9.71 -7.60
CA ILE A 42 -5.90 -9.14 -6.46
C ILE A 42 -5.70 -7.66 -6.77
N VAL A 43 -6.06 -6.84 -5.79
CA VAL A 43 -5.89 -5.38 -5.81
C VAL A 43 -4.92 -5.04 -4.68
N ASP A 44 -3.67 -4.75 -5.04
CA ASP A 44 -2.63 -4.38 -4.10
C ASP A 44 -2.52 -2.85 -4.05
N CYS A 45 -3.10 -2.25 -3.02
CA CYS A 45 -3.12 -0.80 -2.82
C CYS A 45 -1.96 -0.36 -1.91
N GLY A 46 -0.76 -0.32 -2.47
CA GLY A 46 0.45 0.01 -1.75
C GLY A 46 0.64 1.50 -1.43
N GLY A 47 1.86 1.82 -1.00
CA GLY A 47 2.29 3.19 -0.72
C GLY A 47 2.49 4.04 -1.97
N GLY A 48 3.20 3.51 -2.97
CA GLY A 48 3.51 4.23 -4.20
C GLY A 48 2.59 3.86 -5.37
N THR A 49 2.26 2.57 -5.48
CA THR A 49 1.51 2.02 -6.60
C THR A 49 0.21 1.38 -6.15
N VAL A 50 -0.72 1.26 -7.09
CA VAL A 50 -1.82 0.31 -6.99
C VAL A 50 -1.65 -0.68 -8.14
N ASP A 51 -1.55 -1.97 -7.81
CA ASP A 51 -1.30 -3.04 -8.77
C ASP A 51 -2.48 -4.01 -8.82
N LEU A 52 -2.89 -4.37 -10.03
CA LEU A 52 -3.99 -5.26 -10.34
C LEU A 52 -3.46 -6.51 -11.06
N THR A 53 -3.84 -7.68 -10.55
CA THR A 53 -3.59 -8.95 -11.25
C THR A 53 -4.83 -9.83 -11.24
N THR A 54 -5.17 -10.40 -12.39
CA THR A 54 -6.30 -11.33 -12.53
C THR A 54 -5.78 -12.74 -12.69
N ARG A 55 -6.15 -13.63 -11.76
CA ARG A 55 -5.71 -15.03 -11.71
C ARG A 55 -6.86 -15.98 -11.90
N LYS A 56 -6.58 -17.12 -12.52
CA LYS A 56 -7.52 -18.23 -12.68
C LYS A 56 -6.96 -19.49 -12.04
N VAL A 57 -7.79 -20.17 -11.27
CA VAL A 57 -7.47 -21.50 -10.73
C VAL A 57 -7.60 -22.52 -11.86
N LEU A 58 -6.51 -23.22 -12.13
CA LEU A 58 -6.40 -24.25 -13.15
C LEU A 58 -6.44 -25.65 -12.51
N PRO A 59 -6.63 -26.71 -13.32
CA PRO A 59 -6.55 -28.08 -12.83
C PRO A 59 -5.25 -28.36 -12.07
N GLY A 60 -5.36 -29.13 -10.98
CA GLY A 60 -4.22 -29.42 -10.11
C GLY A 60 -3.80 -28.25 -9.21
N ASN A 61 -4.73 -27.34 -8.89
CA ASN A 61 -4.50 -26.19 -8.00
C ASN A 61 -3.37 -25.26 -8.47
N LYS A 62 -3.22 -25.14 -9.79
CA LYS A 62 -2.26 -24.21 -10.42
C LYS A 62 -2.92 -22.85 -10.62
N LEU A 63 -2.12 -21.80 -10.68
CA LEU A 63 -2.58 -20.45 -10.97
C LEU A 63 -2.16 -20.06 -12.39
N GLY A 64 -3.12 -19.63 -13.19
CA GLY A 64 -2.90 -19.00 -14.48
C GLY A 64 -3.15 -17.50 -14.41
N GLU A 65 -2.46 -16.73 -15.24
CA GLU A 65 -2.73 -15.30 -15.44
C GLU A 65 -3.77 -15.13 -16.57
N VAL A 66 -4.78 -14.31 -16.33
CA VAL A 66 -5.89 -14.11 -17.30
C VAL A 66 -5.62 -12.91 -18.20
N THR A 67 -5.04 -11.85 -17.63
CA THR A 67 -4.68 -10.61 -18.31
C THR A 67 -3.31 -10.17 -17.87
N GLU A 68 -2.65 -9.35 -18.68
CA GLU A 68 -1.46 -8.64 -18.24
C GLU A 68 -1.75 -7.83 -16.97
N ARG A 69 -0.75 -7.71 -16.10
CA ARG A 69 -0.83 -6.90 -14.88
C ARG A 69 -1.02 -5.43 -15.26
N ALA A 70 -1.88 -4.75 -14.52
CA ALA A 70 -2.04 -3.31 -14.64
C ALA A 70 -1.57 -2.67 -13.34
N GLY A 71 -0.89 -1.54 -13.42
CA GLY A 71 -0.47 -0.79 -12.23
C GLY A 71 -0.26 0.67 -12.58
N ASP A 72 -0.44 1.54 -11.59
CA ASP A 72 -0.20 2.98 -11.73
C ASP A 72 0.32 3.59 -10.42
N PHE A 73 0.94 4.77 -10.53
CA PHE A 73 1.45 5.54 -9.40
C PHE A 73 0.32 6.32 -8.75
N CYS A 74 -0.55 5.61 -8.02
CA CYS A 74 -1.72 6.17 -7.35
C CYS A 74 -1.90 5.61 -5.93
N GLY A 75 -0.82 5.17 -5.30
CA GLY A 75 -0.83 4.62 -3.94
C GLY A 75 -1.05 5.67 -2.84
N SER A 76 -1.07 5.21 -1.59
CA SER A 76 -1.42 6.04 -0.43
C SER A 76 -0.50 7.25 -0.16
N SER A 77 0.72 7.28 -0.70
CA SER A 77 1.62 8.44 -0.61
C SER A 77 1.10 9.67 -1.35
N PHE A 78 0.23 9.49 -2.34
CA PHE A 78 -0.43 10.61 -3.02
C PHE A 78 -1.41 11.33 -2.09
N VAL A 79 -2.05 10.60 -1.18
CA VAL A 79 -2.91 11.18 -0.13
C VAL A 79 -2.07 12.02 0.84
N ASP A 80 -0.87 11.56 1.19
CA ASP A 80 0.08 12.33 2.01
C ASP A 80 0.50 13.62 1.29
N GLY A 81 0.74 13.54 -0.01
CA GLY A 81 1.00 14.71 -0.86
C GLY A 81 -0.16 15.71 -0.86
N GLU A 82 -1.40 15.24 -0.95
CA GLU A 82 -2.59 16.11 -0.89
C GLU A 82 -2.77 16.74 0.49
N PHE A 83 -2.44 16.01 1.57
CA PHE A 83 -2.40 16.58 2.92
C PHE A 83 -1.39 17.74 3.02
N ILE A 84 -0.18 17.57 2.49
CA ILE A 84 0.82 18.65 2.46
C ILE A 84 0.36 19.82 1.58
N LYS A 85 -0.27 19.57 0.44
CA LYS A 85 -0.86 20.63 -0.39
C LYS A 85 -1.97 21.36 0.37
N HIS A 86 -2.76 20.68 1.17
CA HIS A 86 -3.76 21.32 2.01
C HIS A 86 -3.13 22.25 3.04
N LEU A 87 -2.12 21.79 3.78
CA LEU A 87 -1.40 22.64 4.72
C LEU A 87 -0.78 23.87 4.05
N ARG A 88 -0.26 23.73 2.83
CA ARG A 88 0.24 24.87 2.04
C ARG A 88 -0.83 25.90 1.72
N ARG A 89 -2.07 25.48 1.49
CA ARG A 89 -3.19 26.41 1.24
C ARG A 89 -3.56 27.19 2.51
N GLU A 90 -3.56 26.53 3.66
CA GLU A 90 -3.95 27.16 4.93
C GLU A 90 -2.83 27.99 5.57
N LEU A 91 -1.59 27.50 5.53
CA LEU A 91 -0.44 28.08 6.25
C LEU A 91 0.54 28.83 5.34
N GLY A 92 0.39 28.71 4.03
CA GLY A 92 1.27 29.31 3.03
C GLY A 92 2.44 28.42 2.61
N ASN A 93 2.88 28.58 1.36
CA ASN A 93 3.97 27.79 0.78
C ASN A 93 5.29 27.96 1.56
N GLU A 94 5.66 29.21 1.86
CA GLU A 94 6.93 29.54 2.52
C GLU A 94 7.07 28.88 3.88
N ALA A 95 6.01 28.84 4.68
CA ALA A 95 6.01 28.18 6.00
C ALA A 95 6.30 26.67 5.88
N ILE A 96 5.64 25.99 4.94
CA ILE A 96 5.84 24.55 4.71
C ILE A 96 7.21 24.26 4.08
N ASP A 97 7.71 25.13 3.20
CA ASP A 97 9.06 25.02 2.63
C ASP A 97 10.13 25.19 3.72
N LEU A 98 10.01 26.18 4.60
CA LEU A 98 10.91 26.37 5.74
C LEU A 98 10.88 25.18 6.70
N LEU A 99 9.69 24.61 6.98
CA LEU A 99 9.55 23.40 7.81
C LEU A 99 10.25 22.21 7.14
N ARG A 100 10.01 21.97 5.85
CA ARG A 100 10.65 20.88 5.11
C ARG A 100 12.17 21.00 5.09
N ASP A 101 12.68 22.20 4.80
CA ASP A 101 14.10 22.41 4.50
C ASP A 101 14.96 22.50 5.77
N ASN A 102 14.40 23.03 6.86
CA ASN A 102 15.13 23.20 8.14
C ASN A 102 14.76 22.16 9.21
N PHE A 103 13.58 21.55 9.11
CA PHE A 103 12.99 20.69 10.15
C PHE A 103 12.33 19.43 9.54
N TYR A 104 13.06 18.77 8.63
CA TYR A 104 12.55 17.60 7.90
C TYR A 104 12.02 16.48 8.82
N GLY A 105 12.65 16.26 9.99
CA GLY A 105 12.17 15.28 10.96
C GLY A 105 10.79 15.62 11.53
N GLN A 106 10.54 16.89 11.84
CA GLN A 106 9.25 17.38 12.31
C GLN A 106 8.20 17.30 11.20
N MET A 107 8.58 17.61 9.95
CA MET A 107 7.72 17.41 8.79
C MET A 107 7.33 15.93 8.62
N GLN A 108 8.26 14.99 8.78
CA GLN A 108 7.97 13.56 8.73
C GLN A 108 7.07 13.12 9.88
N TYR A 109 7.30 13.62 11.09
CA TYR A 109 6.44 13.36 12.24
C TYR A 109 5.01 13.86 12.01
N LEU A 110 4.85 15.07 11.44
CA LEU A 110 3.54 15.63 11.10
C LEU A 110 2.77 14.72 10.11
N VAL A 111 3.44 14.28 9.04
CA VAL A 111 2.84 13.35 8.06
C VAL A 111 2.50 12.01 8.72
N GLN A 112 3.38 11.49 9.58
CA GLN A 112 3.14 10.23 10.29
C GLN A 112 1.95 10.33 11.26
N SER A 113 1.85 11.43 12.00
CA SER A 113 0.73 11.71 12.89
C SER A 113 -0.58 11.80 12.10
N PHE A 114 -0.59 12.53 10.99
CA PHE A 114 -1.73 12.55 10.06
C PHE A 114 -2.09 11.14 9.57
N CYS A 115 -1.10 10.33 9.20
CA CYS A 115 -1.36 8.97 8.74
C CYS A 115 -2.07 8.13 9.82
N GLN A 116 -1.57 8.17 11.06
CA GLN A 116 -2.05 7.34 12.16
C GLN A 116 -3.41 7.81 12.70
N ASN A 117 -3.62 9.12 12.77
CA ASN A 117 -4.76 9.70 13.47
C ASN A 117 -5.87 10.17 12.53
N ALA A 118 -5.57 10.39 11.24
CA ALA A 118 -6.54 10.81 10.24
C ALA A 118 -6.69 9.80 9.10
N LYS A 119 -5.61 9.57 8.33
CA LYS A 119 -5.66 8.81 7.07
C LYS A 119 -6.12 7.36 7.23
N ILE A 120 -5.48 6.62 8.13
CA ILE A 120 -5.76 5.20 8.37
C ILE A 120 -7.15 4.97 9.01
N PRO A 121 -7.55 5.71 10.07
CA PRO A 121 -8.85 5.49 10.69
C PRO A 121 -10.03 6.05 9.89
N PHE A 122 -9.79 6.89 8.88
CA PHE A 122 -10.85 7.45 8.05
C PHE A 122 -11.55 6.36 7.22
N THR A 123 -12.82 6.08 7.54
CA THR A 123 -13.67 5.15 6.78
C THR A 123 -14.60 5.86 5.79
N GLY A 124 -14.84 7.15 5.98
CA GLY A 124 -15.84 7.93 5.24
C GLY A 124 -17.29 7.75 5.72
N ASP A 125 -17.54 6.84 6.66
CA ASP A 125 -18.88 6.58 7.21
C ASP A 125 -19.22 7.50 8.39
N ASP A 126 -18.22 7.83 9.20
CA ASP A 126 -18.37 8.73 10.33
C ASP A 126 -18.37 10.19 9.86
N ARG A 127 -19.53 10.83 9.95
CA ARG A 127 -19.72 12.24 9.54
C ARG A 127 -19.15 13.23 10.54
N ASP A 128 -18.94 12.79 11.77
CA ASP A 128 -18.38 13.60 12.85
C ASP A 128 -16.86 13.39 12.97
N PHE A 129 -16.26 12.61 12.07
CA PHE A 129 -14.82 12.40 12.04
C PHE A 129 -14.08 13.72 11.84
N TYR A 130 -13.19 14.05 12.77
CA TYR A 130 -12.32 15.21 12.67
C TYR A 130 -10.91 14.88 13.17
N TYR A 131 -9.94 15.62 12.65
CA TYR A 131 -8.53 15.52 13.04
C TYR A 131 -8.02 16.93 13.34
N GLU A 132 -7.53 17.13 14.56
CA GLU A 132 -6.92 18.38 15.00
C GLU A 132 -5.40 18.30 14.92
N ILE A 133 -4.79 19.37 14.40
CA ILE A 133 -3.34 19.55 14.37
C ILE A 133 -3.01 20.63 15.38
N ASN A 134 -2.27 20.25 16.43
CA ASN A 134 -1.69 21.23 17.33
C ASN A 134 -0.45 21.85 16.68
N LEU A 135 -0.44 23.17 16.52
CA LEU A 135 0.66 23.93 15.93
C LEU A 135 1.53 24.63 17.00
N GLU A 136 1.21 24.47 18.29
CA GLU A 136 1.82 25.22 19.40
C GLU A 136 2.92 24.43 20.15
N GLU A 137 3.22 23.19 19.77
CA GLU A 137 4.29 22.36 20.37
C GLU A 137 5.50 22.18 19.45
#